data_AF-A0A538L5I4-F1
#
_entry.id   AF-A0A538L5I4-F1
#
_cell.length_a   1.000
_cell.length_b   1.000
_cell.length_c   1.000
_cell.angle_alpha   90.00
_cell.angle_beta   90.00
_cell.angle_gamma   90.00
#
_symmetry.space_group_name_H-M   'P 1'
#
loop_
_entity.id
_entity.type
_entity.pdbx_description
1 polymer ?
#
loop_
_entity_poly.entity_id
_entity_poly.type
_entity_poly.pdbx_seq_one_letter_code
_entity_poly.pdbx_strand_id
1 'polypeptide(L)'
;MTSHLPHALANLLMRAVVRAGEDALGYAGASLREMTRVAGANAGIWADIFVDNGDLIAAALGELSAELDDVERAIRNGERDAIEAW
;
A
#
# COMPACT_ATOMS: atom_id res chain seq x y z
N MET A 1 14.30 1.48 -1.15
CA MET A 1 12.83 1.31 -1.13
C MET A 1 12.31 0.28 -2.16
N THR A 2 13.09 -0.72 -2.59
CA THR A 2 12.72 -1.52 -3.79
C THR A 2 11.99 -2.83 -3.50
N SER A 3 12.03 -3.39 -2.28
CA SER A 3 11.42 -4.70 -1.95
C SER A 3 10.48 -4.65 -0.72
N HIS A 4 10.94 -4.09 0.40
CA HIS A 4 10.16 -4.14 1.65
C HIS A 4 8.87 -3.31 1.63
N LEU A 5 8.93 -2.12 1.03
CA LEU A 5 7.77 -1.22 0.96
C LEU A 5 6.65 -1.80 0.08
N PRO A 6 6.92 -2.35 -1.13
CA PRO A 6 5.91 -3.09 -1.89
C PRO A 6 5.22 -4.21 -1.10
N HIS A 7 5.95 -4.97 -0.28
CA HIS A 7 5.36 -6.02 0.56
C HIS A 7 4.46 -5.45 1.67
N ALA A 8 4.86 -4.35 2.31
CA ALA A 8 4.01 -3.68 3.29
C ALA A 8 2.70 -3.17 2.66
N LEU A 9 2.80 -2.55 1.49
CA LEU A 9 1.65 -2.02 0.74
C LEU A 9 0.71 -3.10 0.23
N ALA A 10 1.25 -4.19 -0.33
CA ALA A 10 0.46 -5.32 -0.78
C ALA A 10 -0.36 -5.92 0.38
N ASN A 11 0.26 -6.09 1.55
CA ASN A 11 -0.44 -6.55 2.76
C ASN A 11 -1.49 -5.54 3.24
N LEU A 12 -1.21 -4.24 3.21
CA LEU A 12 -2.16 -3.20 3.60
C LEU A 12 -3.39 -3.17 2.68
N LEU A 13 -3.18 -3.23 1.36
CA LEU A 13 -4.25 -3.30 0.37
C LEU A 13 -5.12 -4.53 0.58
N MET A 14 -4.52 -5.71 0.77
CA MET A 14 -5.28 -6.93 1.04
C MET A 14 -6.11 -6.81 2.34
N ARG A 15 -5.56 -6.20 3.39
CA ARG A 15 -6.32 -5.93 4.63
C ARG A 15 -7.50 -4.99 4.40
N ALA A 16 -7.36 -3.97 3.55
CA ALA A 16 -8.45 -3.07 3.20
C ALA A 16 -9.58 -3.81 2.46
N VAL A 17 -9.22 -4.67 1.50
CA VAL A 17 -10.17 -5.51 0.77
C VAL A 17 -10.93 -6.45 1.71
N VAL A 18 -10.22 -7.15 2.61
CA VAL A 18 -10.84 -8.02 3.61
C VAL A 18 -11.81 -7.26 4.51
N ARG A 19 -11.48 -6.01 4.90
CA ARG A 19 -12.39 -5.15 5.68
C ARG A 19 -13.62 -4.70 4.89
N ALA A 20 -13.51 -4.57 3.57
CA ALA A 20 -14.61 -4.18 2.69
C ALA A 20 -15.62 -5.32 2.45
N GLY A 21 -15.29 -6.57 2.81
CA GLY A 21 -16.20 -7.72 2.74
C GLY A 21 -16.03 -8.58 1.47
N GLU A 22 -16.67 -9.74 1.44
CA GLU A 22 -16.51 -10.75 0.38
C GLU A 22 -16.91 -10.24 -1.01
N ASP A 23 -17.89 -9.34 -1.10
CA ASP A 23 -18.31 -8.74 -2.36
C ASP A 23 -17.18 -7.93 -3.02
N ALA A 24 -16.29 -7.32 -2.23
CA ALA A 24 -15.14 -6.55 -2.74
C ALA A 24 -14.11 -7.44 -3.46
N LEU A 25 -14.02 -8.72 -3.08
CA LEU A 25 -13.19 -9.71 -3.80
C LEU A 25 -13.82 -10.08 -5.15
N GLY A 26 -15.15 -10.09 -5.24
CA GLY A 26 -15.88 -10.30 -6.50
C GLY A 26 -15.62 -9.19 -7.52
N TYR A 27 -15.42 -7.95 -7.06
CA TYR A 27 -15.06 -6.80 -7.89
C TYR A 27 -13.55 -6.57 -8.03
N ALA A 28 -12.71 -7.46 -7.48
CA ALA A 28 -11.27 -7.35 -7.55
C ALA A 28 -10.77 -7.53 -8.99
N GLY A 29 -10.59 -6.41 -9.68
CA GLY A 29 -10.03 -6.36 -11.02
C GLY A 29 -8.58 -6.81 -11.09
N ALA A 30 -8.05 -6.92 -12.32
CA ALA A 30 -6.67 -7.37 -12.57
C ALA A 30 -5.61 -6.49 -11.89
N SER A 31 -5.86 -5.18 -11.73
CA SER A 31 -4.96 -4.24 -11.06
C SER A 31 -4.78 -4.56 -9.58
N LEU A 32 -5.87 -4.82 -8.86
CA LEU A 32 -5.82 -5.19 -7.44
C LEU A 32 -5.03 -6.49 -7.26
N ARG A 33 -5.30 -7.50 -8.10
CA ARG A 33 -4.58 -8.78 -8.06
C ARG A 33 -3.08 -8.61 -8.25
N GLU A 34 -2.66 -7.77 -9.20
CA GLU A 34 -1.23 -7.52 -9.43
C GLU A 34 -0.59 -6.76 -8.27
N MET A 35 -1.25 -5.71 -7.76
CA MET A 35 -0.76 -4.92 -6.63
C MET A 35 -0.65 -5.74 -5.34
N THR A 36 -1.50 -6.74 -5.15
CA THR A 36 -1.47 -7.62 -3.98
C THR A 36 -0.77 -8.95 -4.22
N ARG A 37 -0.11 -9.18 -5.37
CA ARG A 37 0.46 -10.48 -5.73
C ARG A 37 1.49 -11.02 -4.72
N VAL A 38 2.17 -10.12 -4.02
CA VAL A 38 3.18 -10.46 -3.00
C VAL A 38 2.65 -10.41 -1.57
N ALA A 39 1.36 -10.09 -1.38
CA ALA A 39 0.71 -10.13 -0.07
C ALA A 39 0.69 -11.56 0.48
N GLY A 40 0.89 -11.72 1.78
CA GLY A 40 0.92 -13.04 2.42
C GLY A 40 2.12 -13.92 2.03
N ALA A 41 3.15 -13.36 1.37
CA ALA A 41 4.44 -14.04 1.22
C ALA A 41 4.98 -14.48 2.59
N ASN A 42 5.76 -15.57 2.63
CA ASN A 42 6.20 -16.28 3.85
C ASN A 42 6.27 -15.39 5.11
N ALA A 43 5.25 -15.52 5.96
CA ALA A 43 5.01 -14.59 7.06
C ALA A 43 6.15 -14.56 8.08
N GLY A 44 6.83 -15.69 8.31
CA GLY A 44 7.97 -15.75 9.22
C GLY A 44 9.15 -14.95 8.69
N ILE A 45 9.56 -15.22 7.44
CA ILE A 45 10.69 -14.51 6.81
C ILE A 45 10.41 -13.00 6.74
N TRP A 46 9.20 -12.60 6.35
CA TRP A 46 8.86 -11.19 6.23
C TRP A 46 8.78 -10.49 7.58
N ALA A 47 8.31 -11.17 8.63
CA ALA A 47 8.33 -10.61 9.98
C ALA A 47 9.77 -10.31 10.42
N ASP A 48 10.71 -11.25 10.22
CA ASP A 48 12.12 -11.05 10.54
C ASP A 48 12.70 -9.86 9.75
N ILE A 49 12.44 -9.79 8.43
CA ILE A 49 12.86 -8.66 7.59
C ILE A 49 12.32 -7.33 8.11
N PHE A 50 11.04 -7.27 8.50
CA PHE A 50 10.41 -6.06 9.03
C PHE A 50 11.01 -5.63 10.36
N VAL A 51 11.34 -6.58 11.24
CA VAL A 51 12.00 -6.30 12.52
C VAL A 51 13.42 -5.81 12.30
N ASP A 52 14.20 -6.50 11.47
CA ASP A 52 15.60 -6.18 11.21
C ASP A 52 15.80 -4.84 10.50
N ASN A 53 14.82 -4.41 9.70
CA ASN A 53 14.89 -3.17 8.90
C ASN A 53 13.85 -2.13 9.34
N GLY A 54 13.34 -2.23 10.57
CA GLY A 54 12.19 -1.47 11.06
C GLY A 54 12.32 0.04 10.85
N ASP A 55 13.45 0.63 11.24
CA ASP A 55 13.65 2.09 11.16
C ASP A 55 13.58 2.61 9.71
N LEU A 56 14.24 1.91 8.78
CA LEU A 56 14.24 2.29 7.36
C LEU A 56 12.86 2.12 6.73
N ILE A 57 12.15 1.06 7.10
CA ILE A 57 10.80 0.80 6.61
C ILE A 57 9.81 1.83 7.18
N ALA A 58 9.92 2.15 8.47
CA ALA A 58 9.09 3.14 9.12
C ALA A 58 9.30 4.54 8.53
N ALA A 59 10.55 4.94 8.27
CA ALA A 59 10.85 6.20 7.59
C ALA A 59 10.21 6.25 6.19
N ALA A 60 10.38 5.20 5.39
CA ALA A 60 9.80 5.14 4.04
C ALA A 60 8.25 5.13 4.05
N LEU A 61 7.64 4.48 5.05
CA LEU A 61 6.18 4.52 5.24
C LEU A 61 5.71 5.92 5.67
N GLY A 62 6.50 6.62 6.49
CA GLY A 62 6.21 8.01 6.89
C GLY A 62 6.24 8.97 5.71
N GLU A 63 7.27 8.89 4.86
CA GLU A 63 7.36 9.66 3.62
C GLU A 63 6.16 9.38 2.70
N LEU A 64 5.82 8.10 2.50
CA LEU A 64 4.67 7.73 1.69
C LEU A 64 3.34 8.21 2.29
N SER A 65 3.21 8.21 3.61
CA SER A 65 2.00 8.74 4.27
C SER A 65 1.82 10.23 4.01
N ALA A 66 2.90 11.01 4.01
CA ALA A 66 2.83 12.44 3.70
C ALA A 66 2.39 12.67 2.25
N GLU A 67 2.95 11.92 1.30
CA GLU A 67 2.52 11.97 -0.11
C GLU A 67 1.04 11.55 -0.27
N LEU A 68 0.59 10.54 0.48
CA LEU A 68 -0.81 10.12 0.49
C LEU A 68 -1.74 11.22 1.02
N ASP A 69 -1.34 11.96 2.05
CA ASP A 69 -2.11 13.08 2.60
C ASP A 69 -2.26 14.20 1.57
N ASP A 70 -1.19 14.53 0.84
CA ASP A 70 -1.21 15.51 -0.25
C ASP A 70 -2.10 15.06 -1.41
N VAL A 71 -2.02 13.77 -1.76
CA VAL A 71 -2.89 13.15 -2.77
C VAL A 71 -4.35 13.22 -2.36
N GLU A 72 -4.66 12.85 -1.13
CA GLU A 72 -6.01 12.91 -0.60
C GLU A 72 -6.57 14.33 -0.63
N ARG A 73 -5.78 15.32 -0.21
CA ARG A 73 -6.17 16.73 -0.23
C ARG A 73 -6.50 17.19 -1.65
N ALA A 74 -5.63 16.92 -2.62
CA ALA A 74 -5.86 17.32 -4.01
C ALA A 74 -7.12 16.67 -4.60
N ILE A 75 -7.36 15.38 -4.31
CA ILE A 75 -8.59 14.67 -4.72
C ILE A 75 -9.83 15.34 -4.11
N ARG A 76 -9.82 15.61 -2.79
CA ARG A 76 -10.96 16.24 -2.08
C ARG A 76 -11.26 17.64 -2.61
N ASN A 77 -10.24 18.38 -3.00
CA ASN A 77 -10.36 19.74 -3.52
C ASN A 77 -10.62 19.80 -5.03
N GLY A 78 -10.55 18.67 -5.75
CA GLY A 78 -10.70 18.62 -7.21
C GLY A 78 -9.54 19.28 -7.96
N GLU A 79 -8.33 19.28 -7.40
CA GLU A 79 -7.13 19.90 -7.97
C GLU A 79 -6.58 19.03 -9.13
N ARG A 80 -7.24 19.05 -10.28
CA ARG A 80 -6.88 18.22 -11.46
C ARG A 80 -5.41 18.36 -11.85
N ASP A 81 -4.89 19.59 -11.94
CA ASP A 81 -3.51 19.83 -12.36
C ASP A 81 -2.50 19.22 -11.38
N ALA A 82 -2.82 19.21 -10.08
CA ALA A 82 -2.00 18.55 -9.07
C ALA A 82 -2.04 17.02 -9.23
N ILE A 83 -3.23 16.46 -9.50
CA ILE A 83 -3.42 15.02 -9.72
C ILE A 83 -2.72 14.54 -10.99
N GLU A 84 -2.72 15.35 -12.06
CA GLU A 84 -2.06 15.03 -13.33
C GLU A 84 -0.54 15.11 -13.26
N ALA A 85 0.00 15.80 -12.25
CA ALA A 85 1.44 15.99 -12.06
C ALA A 85 2.11 14.89 -11.19
N TRP A 86 1.35 13.92 -10.68
CA TRP A 86 1.86 12.81 -9.88
C TRP A 86 2.52 11.69 -10.69
#